data_AF-A0A9P8N054-F1
#
_entry.id   AF-A0A9P8N054-F1
#
_cell.length_a   1.000
_cell.length_b   1.000
_cell.length_c   1.000
_cell.angle_alpha   90.00
_cell.angle_beta   90.00
_cell.angle_gamma   90.00
#
_symmetry.space_group_name_H-M   'P 1'
#
loop_
_entity.id
_entity.type
_entity.pdbx_description
1 polymer ?
#
loop_
_entity_poly.entity_id
_entity_poly.type
_entity_poly.pdbx_seq_one_letter_code
_entity_poly.pdbx_strand_id
1 'polypeptide(L)'
;MLPPRRELQFEACGHDDCYGAMQEYFEDSEPAIAEYCNRTSGLSRAEAERDPLRYRFGNWCFEVTAVQTACRCVNTDWQRPSCAADECYRGVHQGLKDDPEAVYEFCRKHLRNAPEARPDPEAAIPGLAASCHDGAALEKACRCAIPSNSEWTFSKCPGKCNQAIDIALDGQYNDMYSFCRKTRRELFEFGGGAIPADYAPRPDPGDGCADARDVDTACSCIVQNEHLWTTEACAADKCYRGLDAGTADDDAPSLRNFCKTWRRSGDFPDIAEPTIPGLDKACPQPADIETACNCTSPDIGADWTFPECTSNQCYRALDVAVDNISLGIRGFCYKLSRSQRDKNFQPPNTPGGLDEACPTPEALVEACSCIEPKGGNADFTPL
;
A
#
# COMPACT_ATOMS: atom_id res chain seq x y z
N MET A 1 -28.18 7.94 43.54
CA MET A 1 -27.42 8.61 42.47
C MET A 1 -26.07 7.92 42.43
N LEU A 2 -25.72 7.26 41.32
CA LEU A 2 -24.36 6.76 41.14
C LEU A 2 -23.44 7.98 40.99
N PRO A 3 -22.27 8.00 41.64
CA PRO A 3 -21.30 9.05 41.42
C PRO A 3 -20.94 9.11 39.92
N PRO A 4 -20.64 10.31 39.38
CA PRO A 4 -20.19 10.44 38.00
C PRO A 4 -18.97 9.54 37.77
N ARG A 5 -18.95 8.81 36.64
CA ARG A 5 -17.77 8.05 36.21
C ARG A 5 -16.62 9.04 36.07
N ARG A 6 -15.58 8.91 36.89
CA ARG A 6 -14.32 9.64 36.70
C ARG A 6 -13.68 9.19 35.40
N GLU A 7 -13.18 10.15 34.63
CA GLU A 7 -12.44 9.90 33.39
C GLU A 7 -11.03 9.43 33.77
N LEU A 8 -10.63 8.24 33.27
CA LEU A 8 -9.31 7.67 33.54
C LEU A 8 -8.28 8.40 32.69
N GLN A 9 -7.23 8.94 33.31
CA GLN A 9 -6.19 9.67 32.57
C GLN A 9 -5.36 8.74 31.68
N PHE A 10 -5.07 7.53 32.19
CA PHE A 10 -4.46 6.44 31.45
C PHE A 10 -5.47 5.31 31.37
N GLU A 11 -6.37 5.36 30.38
CA GLU A 11 -7.44 4.37 30.17
C GLU A 11 -6.90 2.93 30.20
N ALA A 12 -5.69 2.74 29.66
CA ALA A 12 -4.97 1.49 29.61
C ALA A 12 -4.68 0.85 30.97
N CYS A 13 -4.63 1.64 32.05
CA CYS A 13 -4.21 1.20 33.37
C CYS A 13 -5.37 1.15 34.38
N GLY A 14 -6.60 1.43 33.94
CA GLY A 14 -7.77 1.54 34.81
C GLY A 14 -8.15 0.26 35.58
N HIS A 15 -7.59 -0.89 35.20
CA HIS A 15 -7.78 -2.18 35.88
C HIS A 15 -6.72 -2.47 36.97
N ASP A 16 -5.69 -1.64 37.11
CA ASP A 16 -4.65 -1.81 38.13
C ASP A 16 -5.05 -1.03 39.41
N ASP A 17 -5.26 -1.76 40.51
CA ASP A 17 -5.71 -1.18 41.78
C ASP A 17 -4.70 -0.16 42.34
N CYS A 18 -3.40 -0.36 42.09
CA CYS A 18 -2.39 0.61 42.50
C CYS A 18 -2.43 1.87 41.62
N TYR A 19 -2.63 1.73 40.31
CA TYR A 19 -2.87 2.87 39.43
C TYR A 19 -4.09 3.69 39.87
N GLY A 20 -5.22 3.04 40.16
CA GLY A 20 -6.42 3.73 40.65
C GLY A 20 -6.16 4.55 41.92
N ALA A 21 -5.40 3.97 42.86
CA ALA A 21 -4.98 4.64 44.09
C ALA A 21 -4.02 5.83 43.83
N MET A 22 -3.11 5.69 42.87
CA MET A 22 -2.23 6.78 42.43
C MET A 22 -3.02 7.91 41.77
N GLN A 23 -3.96 7.58 40.90
CA GLN A 23 -4.81 8.54 40.22
C GLN A 23 -5.66 9.35 41.22
N GLU A 24 -6.22 8.69 42.23
CA GLU A 24 -6.94 9.36 43.31
C GLU A 24 -6.03 10.30 44.11
N TYR A 25 -4.82 9.84 44.47
CA TYR A 25 -3.86 10.65 45.23
C TYR A 25 -3.38 11.90 44.47
N PHE A 26 -3.15 11.77 43.16
CA PHE A 26 -2.73 12.87 42.30
C PHE A 26 -3.89 13.71 41.75
N GLU A 27 -5.11 13.51 42.25
CA GLU A 27 -6.31 14.26 41.84
C GLU A 27 -6.51 14.25 40.31
N ASP A 28 -6.35 13.08 39.69
CA ASP A 28 -6.49 12.90 38.24
C ASP A 28 -5.46 13.71 37.40
N SER A 29 -4.32 14.10 37.98
CA SER A 29 -3.25 14.83 37.26
C SER A 29 -2.36 13.89 36.45
N GLU A 30 -2.62 13.79 35.14
CA GLU A 30 -1.80 13.02 34.18
C GLU A 30 -0.30 13.36 34.27
N PRO A 31 0.14 14.64 34.26
CA PRO A 31 1.57 14.98 34.33
C PRO A 31 2.24 14.53 35.62
N ALA A 32 1.53 14.60 36.76
CA ALA A 32 2.09 14.20 38.05
C ALA A 32 2.27 12.68 38.15
N ILE A 33 1.31 11.92 37.60
CA ILE A 33 1.38 10.46 37.52
C ILE A 33 2.55 10.04 36.60
N ALA A 34 2.65 10.64 35.40
CA ALA A 34 3.73 10.37 34.46
C ALA A 34 5.11 10.73 35.04
N GLU A 35 5.24 11.88 35.71
CA GLU A 35 6.49 12.29 36.36
C GLU A 35 6.90 11.29 37.45
N TYR A 36 5.95 10.88 38.30
CA TYR A 36 6.20 9.88 39.32
C TYR A 36 6.67 8.55 38.71
N CYS A 37 6.02 8.10 37.64
CA CYS A 37 6.35 6.84 36.99
C CYS A 37 7.68 6.85 36.25
N ASN A 38 8.00 7.93 35.55
CA ASN A 38 9.31 8.15 34.91
C ASN A 38 10.46 8.18 35.93
N ARG A 39 10.23 8.79 37.09
CA ARG A 39 11.23 8.77 38.18
C ARG A 39 11.41 7.35 38.72
N THR A 40 10.31 6.61 38.91
CA THR A 40 10.31 5.29 39.56
C THR A 40 10.89 4.20 38.66
N SER A 41 10.73 4.29 37.34
CA SER A 41 11.28 3.33 36.37
C SER A 41 12.81 3.27 36.37
N GLY A 42 13.49 4.34 36.82
CA GLY A 42 14.95 4.38 36.94
C GLY A 42 15.51 3.88 38.28
N LEU A 43 14.65 3.56 39.25
CA LEU A 43 15.10 3.18 40.61
C LEU A 43 15.42 1.69 40.71
N SER A 44 16.45 1.36 41.48
CA SER A 44 16.64 -0.02 41.94
C SER A 44 15.51 -0.44 42.89
N ARG A 45 15.29 -1.75 43.05
CA ARG A 45 14.27 -2.28 43.96
C ARG A 45 14.41 -1.71 45.39
N ALA A 46 15.63 -1.64 45.92
CA ALA A 46 15.88 -1.13 47.27
C ALA A 46 15.58 0.38 47.40
N GLU A 47 15.74 1.16 46.34
CA GLU A 47 15.39 2.58 46.31
C GLU A 47 13.87 2.76 46.22
N ALA A 48 13.21 1.98 45.37
CA ALA A 48 11.75 1.98 45.25
C ALA A 48 11.06 1.50 46.56
N GLU A 49 11.65 0.55 47.30
CA GLU A 49 11.15 0.11 48.61
C GLU A 49 11.12 1.25 49.64
N ARG A 50 12.08 2.18 49.53
CA ARG A 50 12.23 3.34 50.41
C ARG A 50 11.41 4.56 49.98
N ASP A 51 10.74 4.54 48.83
CA ASP A 51 9.91 5.67 48.38
C ASP A 51 8.71 5.88 49.31
N PRO A 52 8.65 7.00 50.07
CA PRO A 52 7.60 7.23 51.04
C PRO A 52 6.24 7.51 50.38
N LEU A 53 6.21 7.93 49.10
CA LEU A 53 4.96 8.22 48.38
C LEU A 53 4.12 6.96 48.17
N ARG A 54 4.78 5.80 48.03
CA ARG A 54 4.13 4.51 47.85
C ARG A 54 3.13 4.15 48.96
N TYR A 55 3.48 4.49 50.20
CA TYR A 55 2.59 4.27 51.35
C TYR A 55 1.43 5.27 51.42
N ARG A 56 1.51 6.39 50.69
CA ARG A 56 0.46 7.41 50.65
C ARG A 56 -0.63 7.08 49.64
N PHE A 57 -0.33 6.32 48.59
CA PHE A 57 -1.35 5.87 47.63
C PHE A 57 -2.34 4.90 48.29
N GLY A 58 -1.86 4.06 49.21
CA GLY A 58 -2.70 3.13 49.96
C GLY A 58 -2.18 1.70 49.93
N ASN A 59 -2.92 0.79 50.55
CA ASN A 59 -2.54 -0.62 50.71
C ASN A 59 -2.30 -1.34 49.38
N TRP A 60 -2.99 -0.96 48.30
CA TRP A 60 -2.83 -1.53 46.96
C TRP A 60 -1.44 -1.27 46.35
N CYS A 61 -0.72 -0.24 46.81
CA CYS A 61 0.63 0.07 46.36
C CYS A 61 1.72 -0.33 47.37
N PHE A 62 1.40 -1.02 48.46
CA PHE A 62 2.38 -1.40 49.51
C PHE A 62 3.44 -2.41 49.08
N GLU A 63 3.32 -2.99 47.90
CA GLU A 63 4.36 -3.81 47.28
C GLU A 63 5.05 -3.00 46.17
N VAL A 64 6.38 -3.07 46.10
CA VAL A 64 7.13 -2.34 45.04
C VAL A 64 6.75 -2.85 43.66
N THR A 65 6.45 -4.14 43.54
CA THR A 65 6.01 -4.76 42.30
C THR A 65 4.66 -4.21 41.81
N ALA A 66 3.76 -3.82 42.72
CA ALA A 66 2.49 -3.19 42.35
C ALA A 66 2.73 -1.80 41.72
N VAL A 67 3.55 -0.95 42.36
CA VAL A 67 3.91 0.36 41.80
C VAL A 67 4.66 0.22 40.47
N GLN A 68 5.59 -0.71 40.38
CA GLN A 68 6.32 -0.96 39.14
C GLN A 68 5.39 -1.42 38.01
N THR A 69 4.37 -2.23 38.32
CA THR A 69 3.39 -2.69 37.34
C THR A 69 2.51 -1.54 36.86
N ALA A 70 1.97 -0.74 37.78
CA ALA A 70 1.19 0.47 37.48
C ALA A 70 2.00 1.46 36.63
N CYS A 71 3.24 1.75 37.03
CA CYS A 71 4.09 2.70 36.32
C CYS A 71 4.63 2.19 34.99
N ARG A 72 4.87 0.88 34.86
CA ARG A 72 5.13 0.29 33.54
C ARG A 72 3.94 0.51 32.62
N CYS A 73 2.72 0.24 33.08
CA CYS A 73 1.51 0.49 32.29
C CYS A 73 1.40 1.96 31.84
N VAL A 74 1.67 2.91 32.72
CA VAL A 74 1.66 4.35 32.41
C VAL A 74 2.72 4.72 31.36
N ASN A 75 3.89 4.10 31.42
CA ASN A 75 5.02 4.42 30.54
C ASN A 75 5.03 3.61 29.23
N THR A 76 4.20 2.57 29.09
CA THR A 76 4.09 1.78 27.87
C THR A 76 3.33 2.57 26.80
N ASP A 77 3.90 2.63 25.58
CA ASP A 77 3.22 3.19 24.42
C ASP A 77 2.22 2.17 23.85
N TRP A 78 1.01 2.17 24.39
CA TRP A 78 -0.03 1.26 23.96
C TRP A 78 -0.55 1.64 22.58
N GLN A 79 -0.31 0.80 21.59
CA GLN A 79 -0.92 0.95 20.26
C GLN A 79 -2.45 1.10 20.33
N ARG A 80 -3.08 0.39 21.27
CA ARG A 80 -4.52 0.41 21.57
C ARG A 80 -4.74 0.49 23.08
N PRO A 81 -4.86 1.70 23.68
CA PRO A 81 -5.04 1.85 25.12
C PRO A 81 -6.29 1.14 25.67
N SER A 82 -7.39 1.14 24.93
CA SER A 82 -8.63 0.44 25.31
C SER A 82 -8.51 -1.08 25.40
N CYS A 83 -7.47 -1.67 24.79
CA CYS A 83 -7.18 -3.10 24.85
C CYS A 83 -6.31 -3.49 26.04
N ALA A 84 -5.63 -2.53 26.66
CA ALA A 84 -4.72 -2.78 27.77
C ALA A 84 -5.44 -3.23 29.05
N ALA A 85 -6.77 -3.19 29.12
CA ALA A 85 -7.55 -3.88 30.14
C ALA A 85 -7.47 -5.42 30.04
N ASP A 86 -7.21 -5.97 28.85
CA ASP A 86 -7.06 -7.41 28.63
C ASP A 86 -5.65 -7.89 29.04
N GLU A 87 -5.58 -8.82 30.00
CA GLU A 87 -4.30 -9.33 30.52
C GLU A 87 -3.46 -10.02 29.46
N CYS A 88 -4.11 -10.71 28.52
CA CYS A 88 -3.41 -11.39 27.45
C CYS A 88 -2.78 -10.38 26.48
N TYR A 89 -3.46 -9.28 26.16
CA TYR A 89 -2.88 -8.21 25.34
C TYR A 89 -1.66 -7.56 26.01
N ARG A 90 -1.72 -7.31 27.33
CA ARG A 90 -0.54 -6.85 28.09
C ARG A 90 0.60 -7.88 28.08
N GLY A 91 0.27 -9.16 28.16
CA GLY A 91 1.24 -10.25 28.05
C GLY A 91 1.93 -10.28 26.69
N VAL A 92 1.19 -10.07 25.60
CA VAL A 92 1.75 -9.99 24.23
C VAL A 92 2.73 -8.81 24.12
N HIS A 93 2.35 -7.63 24.60
CA HIS A 93 3.25 -6.46 24.66
C HIS A 93 4.54 -6.79 25.41
N GLN A 94 4.43 -7.32 26.63
CA GLN A 94 5.61 -7.66 27.44
C GLN A 94 6.50 -8.71 26.77
N GLY A 95 5.91 -9.75 26.19
CA GLY A 95 6.62 -10.80 25.47
C GLY A 95 7.37 -10.29 24.23
N LEU A 96 6.87 -9.20 23.64
CA LEU A 96 7.45 -8.52 22.48
C LEU A 96 8.19 -7.23 22.87
N LYS A 97 8.57 -7.09 24.14
CA LYS A 97 9.37 -5.97 24.68
C LYS A 97 8.73 -4.60 24.50
N ASP A 98 7.41 -4.55 24.59
CA ASP A 98 6.60 -3.34 24.50
C ASP A 98 6.79 -2.57 23.17
N ASP A 99 7.19 -3.28 22.10
CA ASP A 99 7.31 -2.72 20.74
C ASP A 99 5.95 -2.79 20.03
N PRO A 100 5.29 -1.64 19.76
CA PRO A 100 3.96 -1.61 19.15
C PRO A 100 3.95 -2.17 17.73
N GLU A 101 5.04 -2.05 16.97
CA GLU A 101 5.13 -2.61 15.62
C GLU A 101 5.25 -4.13 15.68
N ALA A 102 6.07 -4.66 16.61
CA ALA A 102 6.20 -6.09 16.81
C ALA A 102 4.87 -6.73 17.25
N VAL A 103 4.11 -6.05 18.13
CA VAL A 103 2.77 -6.49 18.56
C VAL A 103 1.80 -6.53 17.40
N TYR A 104 1.78 -5.48 16.59
CA TYR A 104 0.94 -5.42 15.39
C TYR A 104 1.26 -6.56 14.42
N GLU A 105 2.54 -6.75 14.07
CA GLU A 105 2.98 -7.79 13.15
C GLU A 105 2.72 -9.20 13.68
N PHE A 106 2.99 -9.43 14.96
CA PHE A 106 2.67 -10.70 15.61
C PHE A 106 1.17 -11.00 15.56
N CYS A 107 0.34 -10.05 15.98
CA CYS A 107 -1.10 -10.25 15.99
C CYS A 107 -1.66 -10.40 14.57
N ARG A 108 -1.07 -9.72 13.59
CA ARG A 108 -1.45 -9.78 12.18
C ARG A 108 -1.21 -11.19 11.66
N LYS A 109 -0.01 -11.71 11.92
CA LYS A 109 0.36 -13.09 11.59
C LYS A 109 -0.46 -14.13 12.35
N HIS A 110 -0.73 -13.92 13.64
CA HIS A 110 -1.49 -14.86 14.46
C HIS A 110 -2.93 -14.99 13.97
N LEU A 111 -3.60 -13.87 13.70
CA LEU A 111 -4.96 -13.88 13.14
C LEU A 111 -4.99 -14.43 11.70
N ARG A 112 -3.92 -14.22 10.92
CA ARG A 112 -3.75 -14.78 9.57
C ARG A 112 -3.74 -16.29 9.52
N ASN A 113 -3.24 -16.97 10.54
CA ASN A 113 -3.25 -18.43 10.56
C ASN A 113 -4.68 -18.99 10.69
N ALA A 114 -4.95 -20.13 10.03
CA ALA A 114 -6.20 -20.87 10.23
C ALA A 114 -6.36 -21.25 11.71
N PRO A 115 -7.58 -21.27 12.28
CA PRO A 115 -7.80 -21.54 13.69
C PRO A 115 -7.11 -22.82 14.19
N GLU A 116 -7.04 -23.87 13.36
CA GLU A 116 -6.40 -25.14 13.72
C GLU A 116 -4.87 -25.10 13.66
N ALA A 117 -4.30 -24.12 12.96
CA ALA A 117 -2.85 -23.93 12.77
C ALA A 117 -2.26 -22.83 13.68
N ARG A 118 -3.10 -22.18 14.49
CA ARG A 118 -2.63 -21.16 15.44
C ARG A 118 -1.85 -21.83 16.57
N PRO A 119 -0.62 -21.39 16.85
CA PRO A 119 0.12 -21.90 17.99
C PRO A 119 -0.61 -21.55 19.29
N ASP A 120 -0.52 -22.43 20.28
CA ASP A 120 -0.91 -22.09 21.65
C ASP A 120 -0.07 -20.90 22.17
N PRO A 121 -0.52 -20.19 23.23
CA PRO A 121 0.18 -18.99 23.69
C PRO A 121 1.66 -19.22 24.03
N GLU A 122 2.01 -20.35 24.66
CA GLU A 122 3.39 -20.65 25.05
C GLU A 122 4.29 -20.92 23.84
N ALA A 123 3.77 -21.63 22.84
CA ALA A 123 4.45 -21.87 21.57
C ALA A 123 4.55 -20.60 20.73
N ALA A 124 3.60 -19.66 20.86
CA ALA A 124 3.62 -18.39 20.16
C ALA A 124 4.68 -17.44 20.73
N ILE A 125 4.72 -17.28 22.06
CA ILE A 125 5.67 -16.44 22.78
C ILE A 125 6.00 -17.13 24.13
N PRO A 126 7.27 -17.47 24.41
CA PRO A 126 7.64 -18.11 25.68
C PRO A 126 7.21 -17.30 26.91
N GLY A 127 6.53 -17.94 27.86
CA GLY A 127 5.98 -17.32 29.07
C GLY A 127 4.62 -16.64 28.90
N LEU A 128 4.08 -16.56 27.68
CA LEU A 128 2.80 -15.89 27.43
C LEU A 128 1.61 -16.65 28.04
N ALA A 129 1.73 -17.96 28.26
CA ALA A 129 0.69 -18.75 28.91
C ALA A 129 0.35 -18.28 30.34
N ALA A 130 1.24 -17.50 30.99
CA ALA A 130 0.96 -16.89 32.27
C ALA A 130 -0.10 -15.76 32.20
N SER A 131 -0.25 -15.11 31.04
CA SER A 131 -1.18 -13.99 30.83
C SER A 131 -2.29 -14.32 29.81
N CYS A 132 -2.07 -15.31 28.95
CA CYS A 132 -3.00 -15.81 27.95
C CYS A 132 -3.32 -17.28 28.25
N HIS A 133 -4.49 -17.54 28.84
CA HIS A 133 -4.89 -18.88 29.25
C HIS A 133 -4.94 -19.90 28.09
N ASP A 134 -5.35 -19.47 26.90
CA ASP A 134 -5.50 -20.31 25.72
C ASP A 134 -5.41 -19.49 24.42
N GLY A 135 -5.47 -20.18 23.29
CA GLY A 135 -5.45 -19.55 21.97
C GLY A 135 -6.66 -18.64 21.69
N ALA A 136 -7.80 -18.86 22.35
CA ALA A 136 -8.98 -17.99 22.19
C ALA A 136 -8.79 -16.65 22.91
N ALA A 137 -8.15 -16.66 24.08
CA ALA A 137 -7.72 -15.44 24.77
C ALA A 137 -6.70 -14.65 23.93
N LEU A 138 -5.74 -15.35 23.32
CA LEU A 138 -4.75 -14.74 22.41
C LEU A 138 -5.40 -14.14 21.16
N GLU A 139 -6.33 -14.86 20.54
CA GLU A 139 -7.11 -14.34 19.42
C GLU A 139 -7.88 -13.08 19.81
N LYS A 140 -8.57 -13.08 20.97
CA LYS A 140 -9.31 -11.92 21.47
C LYS A 140 -8.39 -10.72 21.69
N ALA A 141 -7.23 -10.93 22.31
CA ALA A 141 -6.23 -9.89 22.51
C ALA A 141 -5.74 -9.31 21.18
N CYS A 142 -5.42 -10.17 20.21
CA CYS A 142 -4.94 -9.74 18.91
C CYS A 142 -6.00 -9.05 18.06
N ARG A 143 -7.27 -9.46 18.14
CA ARG A 143 -8.39 -8.74 17.52
C ARG A 143 -8.61 -7.35 18.10
N CYS A 144 -8.24 -7.15 19.36
CA CYS A 144 -8.28 -5.83 19.98
C CYS A 144 -7.11 -4.96 19.51
N ALA A 145 -5.90 -5.55 19.47
CA ALA A 145 -4.67 -4.89 18.99
C ALA A 145 -4.81 -4.37 17.56
N ILE A 146 -5.46 -5.16 16.70
CA ILE A 146 -5.62 -4.88 15.29
C ILE A 146 -6.91 -4.09 15.07
N PRO A 147 -6.86 -2.84 14.57
CA PRO A 147 -8.04 -2.12 14.13
C PRO A 147 -9.01 -3.00 13.34
N SER A 148 -10.31 -2.93 13.60
CA SER A 148 -11.33 -3.64 12.80
C SER A 148 -11.34 -3.19 11.33
N ASN A 149 -10.71 -2.05 11.01
CA ASN A 149 -10.45 -1.55 9.65
C ASN A 149 -9.05 -1.92 9.11
N SER A 150 -8.22 -2.59 9.91
CA SER A 150 -7.00 -3.30 9.49
C SER A 150 -7.19 -4.82 9.47
N GLU A 151 -8.38 -5.29 9.88
CA GLU A 151 -8.87 -6.60 9.47
C GLU A 151 -8.68 -6.68 7.96
N TRP A 152 -7.99 -7.74 7.53
CA TRP A 152 -8.02 -8.36 6.21
C TRP A 152 -8.43 -7.38 5.13
N THR A 153 -7.54 -7.09 4.20
CA THR A 153 -7.83 -6.22 3.06
C THR A 153 -9.16 -6.55 2.38
N PHE A 154 -9.70 -7.77 2.59
CA PHE A 154 -11.04 -8.18 2.21
C PHE A 154 -11.78 -9.01 3.29
N SER A 155 -12.09 -8.44 4.45
CA SER A 155 -12.98 -9.10 5.46
C SER A 155 -14.37 -9.47 4.91
N LYS A 156 -14.76 -8.86 3.77
CA LYS A 156 -15.98 -9.18 3.00
C LYS A 156 -15.87 -10.44 2.15
N CYS A 157 -14.67 -11.01 2.00
CA CYS A 157 -14.38 -12.16 1.16
C CYS A 157 -13.98 -13.38 2.00
N PRO A 158 -14.93 -14.00 2.72
CA PRO A 158 -14.62 -15.17 3.54
C PRO A 158 -14.21 -16.36 2.66
N GLY A 159 -13.31 -17.19 3.15
CA GLY A 159 -12.94 -18.44 2.50
C GLY A 159 -11.48 -18.83 2.72
N LYS A 160 -11.21 -20.14 2.78
CA LYS A 160 -9.85 -20.67 2.98
C LYS A 160 -8.91 -20.25 1.84
N CYS A 161 -9.40 -20.22 0.59
CA CYS A 161 -8.59 -19.81 -0.55
C CYS A 161 -8.25 -18.31 -0.53
N ASN A 162 -9.20 -17.42 -0.19
CA ASN A 162 -8.91 -15.98 0.01
C ASN A 162 -7.83 -15.77 1.08
N GLN A 163 -7.93 -16.47 2.20
CA GLN A 163 -6.95 -16.41 3.28
C GLN A 163 -5.57 -16.91 2.82
N ALA A 164 -5.53 -17.95 1.99
CA ALA A 164 -4.28 -18.49 1.47
C ALA A 164 -3.59 -17.54 0.48
N ILE A 165 -4.37 -16.88 -0.39
CA ILE A 165 -3.88 -15.82 -1.28
C ILE A 165 -3.35 -14.64 -0.46
N ASP A 166 -4.09 -14.18 0.57
CA ASP A 166 -3.65 -13.11 1.48
C ASP A 166 -2.31 -13.47 2.14
N ILE A 167 -2.18 -14.68 2.68
CA ILE A 167 -0.94 -15.17 3.29
C ILE A 167 0.21 -15.20 2.27
N ALA A 168 -0.04 -15.70 1.06
CA ALA A 168 0.98 -15.82 0.01
C ALA A 168 1.50 -14.45 -0.47
N LEU A 169 0.71 -13.39 -0.30
CA LEU A 169 1.01 -12.01 -0.73
C LEU A 169 1.29 -11.06 0.45
N ASP A 170 1.54 -11.60 1.64
CA ASP A 170 1.73 -10.85 2.89
C ASP A 170 0.62 -9.81 3.18
N GLY A 171 -0.59 -10.09 2.67
CA GLY A 171 -1.83 -9.34 2.77
C GLY A 171 -1.75 -7.85 2.43
N GLN A 172 -0.88 -7.48 1.50
CA GLN A 172 -0.92 -6.14 0.91
C GLN A 172 -2.08 -6.03 -0.06
N TYR A 173 -2.88 -4.95 0.07
CA TYR A 173 -4.06 -4.73 -0.78
C TYR A 173 -3.72 -4.73 -2.26
N ASN A 174 -2.69 -3.95 -2.63
CA ASN A 174 -2.31 -3.75 -4.02
C ASN A 174 -1.79 -5.05 -4.63
N ASP A 175 -1.02 -5.83 -3.88
CA ASP A 175 -0.49 -7.11 -4.35
C ASP A 175 -1.63 -8.11 -4.59
N MET A 176 -2.60 -8.19 -3.67
CA MET A 176 -3.74 -9.08 -3.84
C MET A 176 -4.70 -8.62 -4.94
N TYR A 177 -4.96 -7.33 -5.07
CA TYR A 177 -5.74 -6.79 -6.17
C TYR A 177 -5.08 -7.08 -7.52
N SER A 178 -3.76 -6.82 -7.63
CA SER A 178 -2.99 -7.08 -8.85
C SER A 178 -2.91 -8.57 -9.19
N PHE A 179 -2.65 -9.43 -8.20
CA PHE A 179 -2.70 -10.88 -8.35
C PHE A 179 -4.07 -11.34 -8.84
N CYS A 180 -5.14 -10.95 -8.15
CA CYS A 180 -6.48 -11.36 -8.51
C CYS A 180 -6.91 -10.84 -9.88
N ARG A 181 -6.62 -9.58 -10.21
CA ARG A 181 -6.88 -9.04 -11.55
C ARG A 181 -6.13 -9.85 -12.62
N LYS A 182 -4.85 -10.15 -12.41
CA LYS A 182 -4.03 -10.93 -13.35
C LYS A 182 -4.54 -12.36 -13.52
N THR A 183 -4.71 -13.11 -12.43
CA THR A 183 -5.17 -14.49 -12.46
C THR A 183 -6.56 -14.61 -13.09
N ARG A 184 -7.49 -13.70 -12.74
CA ARG A 184 -8.82 -13.71 -13.35
C ARG A 184 -8.79 -13.40 -14.85
N ARG A 185 -7.89 -12.52 -15.33
CA ARG A 185 -7.67 -12.29 -16.78
C ARG A 185 -7.16 -13.54 -17.48
N GLU A 186 -6.17 -14.22 -16.91
CA GLU A 186 -5.63 -15.48 -17.46
C GLU A 186 -6.73 -16.55 -17.56
N LEU A 187 -7.54 -16.68 -16.51
CA LEU A 187 -8.65 -17.63 -16.47
C LEU A 187 -9.80 -17.25 -17.42
N PHE A 188 -10.03 -15.94 -17.62
CA PHE A 188 -10.99 -15.44 -18.60
C PHE A 188 -10.62 -15.87 -20.03
N GLU A 189 -9.32 -15.88 -20.39
CA GLU A 189 -8.87 -16.34 -21.72
C GLU A 189 -9.17 -17.82 -21.98
N PHE A 190 -9.38 -18.63 -20.94
CA PHE A 190 -9.83 -20.02 -21.12
C PHE A 190 -11.33 -20.13 -21.47
N GLY A 191 -12.09 -19.03 -21.40
CA GLY A 191 -13.45 -18.92 -21.95
C GLY A 191 -14.46 -19.89 -21.31
N GLY A 192 -14.26 -20.26 -20.04
CA GLY A 192 -15.06 -21.29 -19.36
C GLY A 192 -14.77 -22.73 -19.84
N GLY A 193 -13.76 -22.90 -20.70
CA GLY A 193 -13.25 -24.19 -21.14
C GLY A 193 -12.43 -24.93 -20.07
N ALA A 194 -11.72 -25.97 -20.50
CA ALA A 194 -10.82 -26.70 -19.62
C ALA A 194 -9.56 -25.85 -19.33
N ILE A 195 -9.30 -25.59 -18.06
CA ILE A 195 -8.05 -24.98 -17.60
C ILE A 195 -6.92 -25.99 -17.87
N PRO A 196 -5.78 -25.58 -18.47
CA PRO A 196 -4.64 -26.46 -18.65
C PRO A 196 -4.20 -27.11 -17.33
N ALA A 197 -3.87 -28.41 -17.37
CA ALA A 197 -3.51 -29.15 -16.15
C ALA A 197 -2.22 -28.65 -15.49
N ASP A 198 -1.38 -27.93 -16.24
CA ASP A 198 -0.13 -27.31 -15.82
C ASP A 198 -0.28 -25.81 -15.47
N TYR A 199 -1.50 -25.26 -15.54
CA TYR A 199 -1.76 -23.89 -15.10
C TYR A 199 -1.70 -23.81 -13.57
N ALA A 200 -0.82 -22.96 -13.06
CA ALA A 200 -0.73 -22.63 -11.64
C ALA A 200 -0.63 -21.11 -11.49
N PRO A 201 -1.52 -20.47 -10.70
CA PRO A 201 -1.40 -19.06 -10.40
C PRO A 201 -0.09 -18.76 -9.66
N ARG A 202 0.45 -17.55 -9.85
CA ARG A 202 1.72 -17.14 -9.25
C ARG A 202 1.58 -15.82 -8.48
N PRO A 203 2.00 -15.75 -7.20
CA PRO A 203 2.54 -16.86 -6.40
C PRO A 203 1.51 -17.96 -6.14
N ASP A 204 2.01 -19.16 -5.80
CA ASP A 204 1.17 -20.31 -5.44
C ASP A 204 0.49 -20.04 -4.09
N PRO A 205 -0.85 -20.00 -4.01
CA PRO A 205 -1.56 -19.84 -2.75
C PRO A 205 -1.43 -21.07 -1.82
N GLY A 206 -0.84 -22.18 -2.29
CA GLY A 206 -0.64 -23.40 -1.53
C GLY A 206 -1.94 -24.16 -1.25
N ASP A 207 -1.94 -24.99 -0.21
CA ASP A 207 -3.03 -25.94 0.09
C ASP A 207 -4.38 -25.30 0.46
N GLY A 208 -4.46 -23.98 0.57
CA GLY A 208 -5.70 -23.29 0.90
C GLY A 208 -6.66 -23.11 -0.29
N CYS A 209 -6.17 -23.29 -1.52
CA CYS A 209 -6.98 -23.28 -2.74
C CYS A 209 -6.93 -24.66 -3.40
N ALA A 210 -8.10 -25.26 -3.68
CA ALA A 210 -8.16 -26.60 -4.25
C ALA A 210 -7.65 -26.68 -5.70
N ASP A 211 -7.97 -25.65 -6.49
CA ASP A 211 -7.56 -25.51 -7.88
C ASP A 211 -7.68 -24.05 -8.36
N ALA A 212 -7.39 -23.80 -9.63
CA ALA A 212 -7.47 -22.47 -10.21
C ALA A 212 -8.91 -21.89 -10.27
N ARG A 213 -9.96 -22.72 -10.23
CA ARG A 213 -11.35 -22.24 -10.15
C ARG A 213 -11.68 -21.75 -8.75
N ASP A 214 -11.13 -22.39 -7.73
CA ASP A 214 -11.22 -21.91 -6.34
C ASP A 214 -10.54 -20.52 -6.23
N VAL A 215 -9.39 -20.34 -6.88
CA VAL A 215 -8.72 -19.04 -6.97
C VAL A 215 -9.56 -17.99 -7.71
N ASP A 216 -10.17 -18.32 -8.86
CA ASP A 216 -11.10 -17.39 -9.54
C ASP A 216 -12.27 -16.99 -8.65
N THR A 217 -12.86 -17.97 -7.95
CA THR A 217 -13.99 -17.73 -7.05
C THR A 217 -13.58 -16.81 -5.90
N ALA A 218 -12.44 -17.06 -5.27
CA ALA A 218 -11.86 -16.21 -4.23
C ALA A 218 -11.63 -14.78 -4.77
N CYS A 219 -10.91 -14.67 -5.88
CA CYS A 219 -10.58 -13.40 -6.51
C CYS A 219 -11.79 -12.63 -7.06
N SER A 220 -12.90 -13.29 -7.40
CA SER A 220 -14.12 -12.62 -7.87
C SER A 220 -14.76 -11.72 -6.80
N CYS A 221 -14.49 -11.99 -5.53
CA CYS A 221 -14.90 -11.14 -4.43
C CYS A 221 -14.03 -9.88 -4.29
N ILE A 222 -12.77 -9.95 -4.75
CA ILE A 222 -11.77 -8.89 -4.67
C ILE A 222 -11.85 -7.96 -5.89
N VAL A 223 -11.86 -8.55 -7.09
CA VAL A 223 -11.96 -7.83 -8.37
C VAL A 223 -13.22 -8.28 -9.07
N GLN A 224 -14.18 -7.38 -9.22
CA GLN A 224 -15.43 -7.66 -9.96
C GLN A 224 -15.16 -7.75 -11.47
N ASN A 225 -16.05 -8.42 -12.22
CA ASN A 225 -15.88 -8.62 -13.66
C ASN A 225 -15.74 -7.30 -14.43
N GLU A 226 -16.52 -6.29 -14.06
CA GLU A 226 -16.48 -4.93 -14.63
C GLU A 226 -15.16 -4.19 -14.41
N HIS A 227 -14.32 -4.66 -13.49
CA HIS A 227 -13.01 -4.07 -13.17
C HIS A 227 -11.84 -4.91 -13.68
N LEU A 228 -12.11 -6.03 -14.37
CA LEU A 228 -11.05 -6.84 -14.96
C LEU A 228 -10.32 -6.11 -16.07
N TRP A 229 -10.99 -5.22 -16.80
CA TRP A 229 -10.45 -4.51 -17.95
C TRP A 229 -10.62 -3.00 -17.77
N THR A 230 -9.70 -2.20 -18.30
CA THR A 230 -9.80 -0.73 -18.17
C THR A 230 -11.04 -0.17 -18.88
N THR A 231 -11.43 -0.80 -19.99
CA THR A 231 -12.58 -0.44 -20.82
C THR A 231 -13.43 -1.68 -21.09
N GLU A 232 -14.41 -1.95 -20.21
CA GLU A 232 -15.24 -3.15 -20.24
C GLU A 232 -15.93 -3.39 -21.59
N ALA A 233 -16.42 -2.33 -22.24
CA ALA A 233 -17.08 -2.41 -23.55
C ALA A 233 -16.18 -3.04 -24.64
N CYS A 234 -14.86 -2.99 -24.47
CA CYS A 234 -13.88 -3.53 -25.40
C CYS A 234 -13.43 -4.95 -25.04
N ALA A 235 -13.83 -5.48 -23.88
CA ALA A 235 -13.32 -6.75 -23.36
C ALA A 235 -13.64 -7.96 -24.25
N ALA A 236 -14.59 -7.87 -25.18
CA ALA A 236 -14.86 -8.93 -26.16
C ALA A 236 -13.73 -9.08 -27.20
N ASP A 237 -13.00 -7.99 -27.49
CA ASP A 237 -11.90 -7.97 -28.45
C ASP A 237 -10.62 -8.55 -27.82
N LYS A 238 -10.06 -9.58 -28.46
CA LYS A 238 -8.87 -10.28 -27.97
C LYS A 238 -7.61 -9.41 -28.04
N CYS A 239 -7.49 -8.59 -29.08
CA CYS A 239 -6.36 -7.68 -29.23
C CYS A 239 -6.39 -6.62 -28.12
N TYR A 240 -7.58 -6.04 -27.84
CA TYR A 240 -7.76 -5.13 -26.70
C TYR A 240 -7.33 -5.76 -25.39
N ARG A 241 -7.77 -6.99 -25.08
CA ARG A 241 -7.36 -7.67 -23.84
C ARG A 241 -5.85 -7.89 -23.75
N GLY A 242 -5.20 -8.22 -24.85
CA GLY A 242 -3.74 -8.35 -24.91
C GLY A 242 -3.01 -7.02 -24.66
N LEU A 243 -3.49 -5.93 -25.26
CA LEU A 243 -2.97 -4.59 -25.04
C LEU A 243 -3.17 -4.14 -23.58
N ASP A 244 -4.37 -4.29 -23.05
CA ASP A 244 -4.72 -3.89 -21.67
C ASP A 244 -3.99 -4.74 -20.61
N ALA A 245 -3.67 -6.00 -20.93
CA ALA A 245 -2.83 -6.84 -20.08
C ALA A 245 -1.36 -6.42 -20.13
N GLY A 246 -0.80 -6.20 -21.31
CA GLY A 246 0.61 -5.86 -21.46
C GLY A 246 0.97 -4.39 -21.17
N THR A 247 -0.03 -3.54 -20.95
CA THR A 247 0.13 -2.14 -20.48
C THR A 247 -0.23 -1.95 -19.01
N ALA A 248 -0.55 -3.03 -18.29
CA ALA A 248 -0.90 -2.99 -16.88
C ALA A 248 0.33 -3.14 -15.95
N ASP A 249 1.50 -3.47 -16.49
CA ASP A 249 2.75 -3.53 -15.72
C ASP A 249 3.26 -2.12 -15.40
N ASP A 250 3.86 -1.94 -14.22
CA ASP A 250 4.30 -0.62 -13.72
C ASP A 250 5.34 0.09 -14.63
N ASP A 251 6.10 -0.69 -15.41
CA ASP A 251 7.09 -0.21 -16.36
C ASP A 251 6.56 -0.06 -17.80
N ALA A 252 5.32 -0.50 -18.06
CA ALA A 252 4.73 -0.44 -19.39
C ALA A 252 4.07 0.92 -19.65
N PRO A 253 4.05 1.41 -20.91
CA PRO A 253 3.27 2.59 -21.25
C PRO A 253 1.79 2.30 -20.96
N SER A 254 1.06 3.29 -20.44
CA SER A 254 -0.40 3.15 -20.29
C SER A 254 -1.04 2.80 -21.63
N LEU A 255 -2.16 2.05 -21.63
CA LEU A 255 -2.90 1.72 -22.85
C LEU A 255 -3.19 2.94 -23.72
N ARG A 256 -3.52 4.06 -23.07
CA ARG A 256 -3.73 5.36 -23.72
C ARG A 256 -2.48 5.81 -24.49
N ASN A 257 -1.31 5.76 -23.86
CA ASN A 257 -0.06 6.24 -24.45
C ASN A 257 0.47 5.27 -25.50
N PHE A 258 0.23 3.96 -25.33
CA PHE A 258 0.43 2.96 -26.39
C PHE A 258 -0.36 3.34 -27.65
N CYS A 259 -1.68 3.50 -27.53
CA CYS A 259 -2.54 3.82 -28.66
C CYS A 259 -2.21 5.16 -29.32
N LYS A 260 -1.85 6.17 -28.52
CA LYS A 260 -1.39 7.46 -29.02
C LYS A 260 -0.10 7.32 -29.83
N THR A 261 0.88 6.58 -29.32
CA THR A 261 2.17 6.36 -29.99
C THR A 261 1.99 5.55 -31.28
N TRP A 262 1.14 4.52 -31.26
CA TRP A 262 0.76 3.73 -32.43
C TRP A 262 0.18 4.59 -33.56
N ARG A 263 -0.70 5.54 -33.22
CA ARG A 263 -1.26 6.48 -34.22
C ARG A 263 -0.19 7.43 -34.77
N ARG A 264 0.70 7.92 -33.90
CA ARG A 264 1.81 8.80 -34.29
C ARG A 264 2.82 8.12 -35.21
N SER A 265 3.10 6.82 -35.03
CA SER A 265 3.95 6.05 -35.94
C SER A 265 3.32 5.85 -37.32
N GLY A 266 1.98 5.83 -37.40
CA GLY A 266 1.26 5.85 -38.68
C GLY A 266 1.39 7.18 -39.43
N ASP A 267 1.38 8.30 -38.71
CA ASP A 267 1.56 9.64 -39.29
C ASP A 267 3.02 9.92 -39.71
N PHE A 268 3.98 9.39 -38.95
CA PHE A 268 5.41 9.68 -39.11
C PHE A 268 6.27 8.41 -38.98
N PRO A 269 6.93 7.96 -40.06
CA PRO A 269 7.68 6.69 -40.08
C PRO A 269 8.98 6.72 -39.24
N ASP A 270 9.42 7.89 -38.80
CA ASP A 270 10.55 8.05 -37.88
C ASP A 270 10.17 7.82 -36.40
N ILE A 271 8.88 7.67 -36.09
CA ILE A 271 8.42 7.24 -34.78
C ILE A 271 8.27 5.72 -34.81
N ALA A 272 9.04 5.04 -33.97
CA ALA A 272 8.96 3.59 -33.84
C ALA A 272 7.58 3.17 -33.34
N GLU A 273 7.04 2.09 -33.92
CA GLU A 273 5.82 1.47 -33.43
C GLU A 273 6.03 0.99 -31.97
N PRO A 274 5.08 1.25 -31.05
CA PRO A 274 5.18 0.76 -29.70
C PRO A 274 5.03 -0.77 -29.70
N THR A 275 5.84 -1.45 -28.88
CA THR A 275 5.83 -2.91 -28.77
C THR A 275 5.54 -3.36 -27.35
N ILE A 276 4.85 -4.49 -27.23
CA ILE A 276 4.55 -5.17 -25.97
C ILE A 276 4.88 -6.66 -26.18
N PRO A 277 5.46 -7.36 -25.18
CA PRO A 277 5.72 -8.79 -25.29
C PRO A 277 4.46 -9.60 -25.66
N GLY A 278 4.53 -10.37 -26.75
CA GLY A 278 3.42 -11.22 -27.21
C GLY A 278 2.29 -10.49 -27.93
N LEU A 279 2.48 -9.21 -28.27
CA LEU A 279 1.50 -8.41 -29.01
C LEU A 279 1.10 -9.05 -30.35
N ASP A 280 2.07 -9.64 -31.06
CA ASP A 280 1.87 -10.36 -32.33
C ASP A 280 0.89 -11.53 -32.22
N LYS A 281 0.79 -12.15 -31.04
CA LYS A 281 -0.16 -13.25 -30.78
C LYS A 281 -1.55 -12.76 -30.42
N ALA A 282 -1.64 -11.61 -29.75
CA ALA A 282 -2.91 -11.00 -29.35
C ALA A 282 -3.57 -10.22 -30.49
N CYS A 283 -2.74 -9.52 -31.28
CA CYS A 283 -3.10 -8.65 -32.39
C CYS A 283 -2.33 -9.09 -33.65
N PRO A 284 -2.79 -10.12 -34.36
CA PRO A 284 -2.07 -10.68 -35.51
C PRO A 284 -1.89 -9.70 -36.66
N GLN A 285 -2.74 -8.68 -36.78
CA GLN A 285 -2.71 -7.67 -37.84
C GLN A 285 -2.69 -6.25 -37.26
N PRO A 286 -2.04 -5.28 -37.93
CA PRO A 286 -2.09 -3.86 -37.53
C PRO A 286 -3.52 -3.30 -37.39
N ALA A 287 -4.46 -3.79 -38.21
CA ALA A 287 -5.86 -3.38 -38.15
C ALA A 287 -6.56 -3.81 -36.84
N ASP A 288 -6.08 -4.87 -36.19
CA ASP A 288 -6.60 -5.32 -34.89
C ASP A 288 -6.19 -4.31 -33.80
N ILE A 289 -4.95 -3.83 -33.84
CA ILE A 289 -4.44 -2.78 -32.92
C ILE A 289 -5.25 -1.50 -33.08
N GLU A 290 -5.48 -1.07 -34.33
CA GLU A 290 -6.28 0.12 -34.60
C GLU A 290 -7.73 -0.03 -34.11
N THR A 291 -8.33 -1.21 -34.28
CA THR A 291 -9.68 -1.51 -33.78
C THR A 291 -9.74 -1.44 -32.25
N ALA A 292 -8.78 -2.07 -31.58
CA ALA A 292 -8.69 -2.03 -30.12
C ALA A 292 -8.48 -0.60 -29.60
N CYS A 293 -7.58 0.17 -30.22
CA CYS A 293 -7.33 1.57 -29.86
C CYS A 293 -8.54 2.48 -30.09
N ASN A 294 -9.26 2.30 -31.20
CA ASN A 294 -10.53 3.01 -31.44
C ASN A 294 -11.59 2.67 -30.40
N CYS A 295 -11.64 1.43 -29.94
CA CYS A 295 -12.59 1.04 -28.91
C CYS A 295 -12.27 1.69 -27.56
N THR A 296 -11.01 1.63 -27.10
CA THR A 296 -10.64 2.16 -25.79
C THR A 296 -10.55 3.69 -25.75
N SER A 297 -10.35 4.33 -26.89
CA SER A 297 -9.98 5.75 -26.97
C SER A 297 -10.41 6.33 -28.31
N PRO A 298 -11.72 6.39 -28.59
CA PRO A 298 -12.23 6.83 -29.89
C PRO A 298 -11.84 8.29 -30.21
N ASP A 299 -11.70 9.12 -29.18
CA ASP A 299 -11.38 10.53 -29.32
C ASP A 299 -9.87 10.84 -29.35
N ILE A 300 -9.01 9.86 -29.08
CA ILE A 300 -7.56 10.07 -28.97
C ILE A 300 -6.90 9.91 -30.33
N GLY A 301 -6.87 10.94 -31.17
CA GLY A 301 -6.12 10.88 -32.43
C GLY A 301 -4.60 10.72 -32.23
N ALA A 302 -3.79 11.07 -33.23
CA ALA A 302 -2.35 11.25 -33.04
C ALA A 302 -1.98 12.48 -32.18
N ASP A 303 -2.96 13.06 -31.48
CA ASP A 303 -2.98 14.39 -30.88
C ASP A 303 -1.62 14.81 -30.30
N TRP A 304 -0.90 15.59 -31.11
CA TRP A 304 0.36 16.20 -30.73
C TRP A 304 0.10 17.33 -29.75
N THR A 305 0.91 17.44 -28.69
CA THR A 305 0.71 18.51 -27.69
C THR A 305 0.77 19.90 -28.34
N PHE A 306 1.56 20.02 -29.41
CA PHE A 306 1.75 21.20 -30.25
C PHE A 306 1.81 20.76 -31.72
N PRO A 307 0.64 20.59 -32.38
CA PRO A 307 0.56 20.11 -33.76
C PRO A 307 1.37 20.95 -34.77
N GLU A 308 1.50 22.25 -34.53
CA GLU A 308 2.31 23.18 -35.32
C GLU A 308 3.81 22.87 -35.29
N CYS A 309 4.28 22.12 -34.28
CA CYS A 309 5.68 21.74 -34.12
C CYS A 309 6.03 20.40 -34.74
N THR A 310 5.04 19.68 -35.27
CA THR A 310 5.21 18.32 -35.81
C THR A 310 6.14 18.25 -37.01
N SER A 311 6.48 19.36 -37.69
CA SER A 311 7.50 19.35 -38.74
C SER A 311 8.91 19.09 -38.21
N ASN A 312 9.18 19.36 -36.92
CA ASN A 312 10.48 19.13 -36.29
C ASN A 312 10.57 17.68 -35.79
N GLN A 313 11.51 16.90 -36.32
CA GLN A 313 11.72 15.51 -35.94
C GLN A 313 12.07 15.34 -34.45
N CYS A 314 12.94 16.21 -33.92
CA CYS A 314 13.30 16.18 -32.51
C CYS A 314 12.09 16.48 -31.61
N TYR A 315 11.21 17.40 -32.01
CA TYR A 315 9.94 17.63 -31.30
C TYR A 315 9.10 16.36 -31.24
N ARG A 316 8.91 15.66 -32.36
CA ARG A 316 8.05 14.46 -32.40
C ARG A 316 8.57 13.36 -31.46
N ALA A 317 9.87 13.06 -31.54
CA ALA A 317 10.49 12.06 -30.69
C ALA A 317 10.46 12.48 -29.20
N LEU A 318 10.71 13.75 -28.92
CA LEU A 318 10.64 14.29 -27.57
C LEU A 318 9.23 14.20 -26.98
N ASP A 319 8.18 14.56 -27.75
CA ASP A 319 6.78 14.56 -27.30
C ASP A 319 6.30 13.13 -26.99
N VAL A 320 6.80 12.12 -27.70
CA VAL A 320 6.57 10.70 -27.37
C VAL A 320 7.31 10.31 -26.09
N ALA A 321 8.60 10.65 -25.98
CA ALA A 321 9.44 10.22 -24.86
C ALA A 321 9.03 10.81 -23.50
N VAL A 322 8.40 11.99 -23.50
CA VAL A 322 7.98 12.70 -22.28
C VAL A 322 6.47 12.59 -22.01
N ASP A 323 5.70 11.87 -22.83
CA ASP A 323 4.23 11.77 -22.71
C ASP A 323 3.79 11.11 -21.37
N ASN A 324 4.67 10.30 -20.78
CA ASN A 324 4.48 9.66 -19.47
C ASN A 324 4.91 10.53 -18.28
N ILE A 325 5.54 11.69 -18.52
CA ILE A 325 6.03 12.57 -17.46
C ILE A 325 4.91 13.52 -17.04
N SER A 326 4.73 13.74 -15.73
CA SER A 326 3.62 14.52 -15.15
C SER A 326 3.42 15.94 -15.70
N LEU A 327 4.43 16.55 -16.32
CA LEU A 327 4.33 17.86 -16.96
C LEU A 327 4.45 17.82 -18.50
N GLY A 328 4.61 16.61 -19.05
CA GLY A 328 4.78 16.35 -20.47
C GLY A 328 5.88 17.19 -21.12
N ILE A 329 5.72 17.46 -22.41
CA ILE A 329 6.69 18.24 -23.19
C ILE A 329 6.74 19.70 -22.74
N ARG A 330 5.63 20.24 -22.21
CA ARG A 330 5.56 21.61 -21.68
C ARG A 330 6.51 21.80 -20.51
N GLY A 331 6.46 20.92 -19.52
CA GLY A 331 7.34 20.99 -18.36
C GLY A 331 8.79 20.73 -18.70
N PHE A 332 9.05 19.79 -19.61
CA PHE A 332 10.40 19.55 -20.11
C PHE A 332 10.98 20.81 -20.75
N CYS A 333 10.26 21.39 -21.72
CA CYS A 333 10.73 22.57 -22.44
C CYS A 333 10.83 23.82 -21.57
N TYR A 334 9.92 24.01 -20.60
CA TYR A 334 10.03 25.07 -19.60
C TYR A 334 11.32 24.97 -18.77
N LYS A 335 11.63 23.77 -18.26
CA LYS A 335 12.86 23.55 -17.49
C LYS A 335 14.10 23.74 -18.36
N LEU A 336 14.08 23.24 -19.60
CA LEU A 336 15.19 23.41 -20.53
C LEU A 336 15.42 24.91 -20.82
N SER A 337 14.39 25.64 -21.22
CA SER A 337 14.39 27.09 -21.46
C SER A 337 14.86 27.91 -20.26
N ARG A 338 14.47 27.51 -19.04
CA ARG A 338 14.91 28.16 -17.80
C ARG A 338 16.39 27.93 -17.51
N SER A 339 16.89 26.71 -17.71
CA SER A 339 18.32 26.38 -17.53
C SER A 339 19.24 27.15 -18.49
N GLN A 340 18.76 27.52 -19.67
CA GLN A 340 19.50 28.36 -20.63
C GLN A 340 19.63 29.81 -20.17
N ARG A 341 18.68 30.31 -19.35
CA ARG A 341 18.63 31.71 -18.87
C ARG A 341 19.26 31.88 -17.48
N ASP A 342 19.15 30.87 -16.64
CA ASP A 342 19.65 30.86 -15.26
C ASP A 342 20.65 29.72 -15.06
N LYS A 343 21.92 30.08 -14.88
CA LYS A 343 23.01 29.12 -14.66
C LYS A 343 22.87 28.31 -13.36
N ASN A 344 22.03 28.77 -12.42
CA ASN A 344 21.75 28.05 -11.18
C ASN A 344 20.62 27.03 -11.35
N PHE A 345 19.94 27.02 -12.50
CA PHE A 345 18.86 26.09 -12.78
C PHE A 345 19.37 24.89 -13.58
N GLN A 346 19.22 23.69 -13.02
CA GLN A 346 19.67 22.47 -13.67
C GLN A 346 18.77 22.16 -14.89
N PRO A 347 19.36 21.76 -16.03
CA PRO A 347 18.57 21.28 -17.17
C PRO A 347 17.80 20.00 -16.79
N PRO A 348 16.64 19.74 -17.42
CA PRO A 348 15.95 18.49 -17.23
C PRO A 348 16.81 17.32 -17.75
N ASN A 349 16.65 16.14 -17.17
CA ASN A 349 17.26 14.93 -17.71
C ASN A 349 16.64 14.63 -19.06
N THR A 350 17.47 14.56 -20.11
CA THR A 350 17.04 14.14 -21.45
C THR A 350 16.61 12.67 -21.42
N PRO A 351 15.41 12.33 -21.90
CA PRO A 351 15.01 10.94 -22.05
C PRO A 351 15.97 10.16 -22.95
N GLY A 352 16.22 8.88 -22.62
CA GLY A 352 17.01 8.01 -23.47
C GLY A 352 16.30 7.70 -24.80
N GLY A 353 17.05 7.26 -25.81
CA GLY A 353 16.49 6.87 -27.12
C GLY A 353 16.19 8.03 -28.07
N LEU A 354 16.64 9.25 -27.73
CA LEU A 354 16.46 10.43 -28.58
C LEU A 354 17.65 10.69 -29.53
N ASP A 355 18.74 9.92 -29.45
CA ASP A 355 20.02 10.26 -30.11
C ASP A 355 19.91 10.42 -31.65
N GLU A 356 19.06 9.64 -32.30
CA GLU A 356 18.86 9.73 -33.75
C GLU A 356 17.98 10.92 -34.16
N ALA A 357 16.96 11.24 -33.36
CA ALA A 357 15.98 12.30 -33.66
C ALA A 357 16.42 13.67 -33.13
N CYS A 358 17.20 13.69 -32.05
CA CYS A 358 17.72 14.85 -31.34
C CYS A 358 19.25 14.68 -31.13
N PRO A 359 20.06 14.72 -32.20
CA PRO A 359 21.48 14.35 -32.14
C PRO A 359 22.34 15.34 -31.34
N THR A 360 21.83 16.52 -31.05
CA THR A 360 22.57 17.53 -30.29
C THR A 360 21.66 18.24 -29.26
N PRO A 361 22.25 18.80 -28.19
CA PRO A 361 21.52 19.64 -27.24
C PRO A 361 20.80 20.83 -27.91
N GLU A 362 21.36 21.38 -28.99
CA GLU A 362 20.76 22.48 -29.76
C GLU A 362 19.46 22.04 -30.46
N ALA A 363 19.36 20.79 -30.92
CA ALA A 363 18.14 20.26 -31.52
C ALA A 363 16.98 20.22 -30.49
N LEU A 364 17.27 19.89 -29.23
CA LEU A 364 16.28 19.94 -28.13
C LEU A 364 15.82 21.38 -27.86
N VAL A 365 16.76 22.33 -27.86
CA VAL A 365 16.43 23.76 -27.70
C VAL A 365 15.57 24.24 -28.86
N GLU A 366 15.88 23.84 -30.09
CA GLU A 366 15.10 24.18 -31.29
C GLU A 366 13.68 23.62 -31.21
N ALA A 367 13.54 22.33 -30.87
CA ALA A 367 12.24 21.68 -30.67
C ALA A 367 11.40 22.41 -29.61
N CYS A 368 12.00 22.76 -28.47
CA CYS A 368 11.33 23.52 -27.41
C CYS A 368 11.03 24.97 -27.77
N SER A 369 11.80 25.58 -28.68
CA SER A 369 11.56 26.95 -29.13
C SER A 369 10.31 27.10 -29.99
N CYS A 370 9.82 26.00 -30.56
CA CYS A 370 8.53 25.96 -31.24
C CYS A 370 7.35 26.01 -30.24
N ILE A 371 7.55 25.46 -29.04
CA ILE A 371 6.52 25.33 -27.98
C ILE A 371 6.37 26.60 -27.16
N GLU A 372 7.49 27.24 -26.80
CA GLU A 372 7.47 28.51 -26.06
C GLU A 372 7.60 29.68 -27.03
N PRO A 373 6.53 30.41 -27.37
CA PRO A 373 6.65 31.55 -28.26
C PRO A 373 7.59 32.58 -27.67
N LYS A 374 8.57 33.00 -28.48
CA LYS A 374 9.54 34.06 -28.19
C LYS A 374 8.82 35.39 -27.90
N GLY A 375 8.37 35.63 -26.67
CA GLY A 375 7.85 36.95 -26.28
C GLY A 375 6.76 37.06 -25.21
N GLY A 376 6.38 35.99 -24.51
CA GLY A 376 5.33 36.07 -23.48
C GLY A 376 5.86 36.01 -22.05
N ASN A 377 5.89 37.14 -21.33
CA ASN A 377 5.80 37.16 -19.86
C ASN A 377 4.40 36.71 -19.43
N ALA A 378 4.01 35.48 -19.75
CA ALA A 378 2.82 34.88 -19.20
C ALA A 378 3.22 34.15 -17.92
N ASP A 379 2.74 34.66 -16.78
CA ASP A 379 2.83 33.98 -15.49
C ASP A 379 2.39 32.52 -15.65
N PHE A 380 3.36 31.62 -15.50
CA PHE A 380 3.12 30.18 -15.43
C PHE A 380 2.37 29.93 -14.11
N THR A 381 1.05 29.84 -14.19
CA THR A 381 0.24 29.32 -13.07
C THR A 381 0.21 27.80 -13.25
N PRO A 382 0.84 27.00 -12.38
CA PRO A 382 0.72 25.54 -12.47
C PRO A 382 -0.74 25.16 -12.24
N LEU A 383 -1.29 24.34 -13.14
CA LEU A 383 -2.56 23.63 -12.94
C LEU A 383 -2.36 22.44 -12.01
#